data_AF-A0A3D5QEU4-F1
#
_entry.id   AF-A0A3D5QEU4-F1
#
_cell.length_a   1.000
_cell.length_b   1.000
_cell.length_c   1.000
_cell.angle_alpha   90.00
_cell.angle_beta   90.00
_cell.angle_gamma   90.00
#
_symmetry.space_group_name_H-M   'P 1'
#
loop_
_entity.id
_entity.type
_entity.pdbx_description
1 polymer ?
#
loop_
_entity_poly.entity_id
_entity_poly.type
_entity_poly.pdbx_seq_one_letter_code
_entity_poly.pdbx_strand_id
1 'polypeptide(L)'
;FALDNWIEDAARRASWLSLSTHSVKFTHPDAKGSSIFLQEANYNGDDLVGTHSLREEFIDAVGNAAALDIFSFLKQEVNSKTILQLVQESDPELLETFSEDEKKAEKIRQSFESVTKTKLPSSHTLVKQVYFPVENSYHLLSPLFPSSLVHKLHGYFNYFRFSEEIKQIRDLKAKKLPHNTGYRFYPDIAVQEFGGSKPQNISQLNSERGGKAYLLPSLPPLWKSAKRRPILHIDDPITQIFARRFDVEMKVKGIVRFLKRYANQNNMEIRGKSEGYFNDLLDELILFTFEMWELEAGWSLDENCRLKESFKLWIDPGRGKIEDAFYVAFRNMGWISDVTKAYVKWLTDVLEKEAKKKDFKLILGDEEIFYLRKETAEALEDIARGYEYE
;
A
#
# COMPACT_ATOMS: atom_id res chain seq x y z
N PHE A 1 -24.15 -8.00 -42.51
CA PHE A 1 -24.32 -9.48 -42.46
C PHE A 1 -25.80 -9.77 -42.25
N ALA A 2 -26.35 -10.83 -42.87
CA ALA A 2 -27.65 -11.36 -42.46
C ALA A 2 -27.50 -12.01 -41.08
N LEU A 3 -28.53 -11.90 -40.23
CA LEU A 3 -28.49 -12.33 -38.83
C LEU A 3 -28.09 -13.80 -38.69
N ASP A 4 -28.78 -14.69 -39.40
CA ASP A 4 -28.60 -16.14 -39.33
C ASP A 4 -27.17 -16.56 -39.70
N ASN A 5 -26.63 -15.98 -40.77
CA ASN A 5 -25.27 -16.25 -41.23
C ASN A 5 -24.21 -15.82 -40.20
N TRP A 6 -24.47 -14.72 -39.47
CA TRP A 6 -23.56 -14.25 -38.44
C TRP A 6 -23.65 -15.09 -37.17
N ILE A 7 -24.84 -15.44 -36.71
CA ILE A 7 -25.05 -16.26 -35.50
C ILE A 7 -24.42 -17.64 -35.68
N GLU A 8 -24.62 -18.29 -36.81
CA GLU A 8 -24.01 -19.59 -37.09
C GLU A 8 -22.48 -19.53 -37.13
N ASP A 9 -21.92 -18.50 -37.77
CA ASP A 9 -20.49 -18.29 -37.79
C ASP A 9 -19.92 -18.00 -36.40
N ALA A 10 -20.61 -17.17 -35.61
CA ALA A 10 -20.27 -16.86 -34.24
C ALA A 10 -20.32 -18.11 -33.36
N ALA A 11 -21.35 -18.94 -33.48
CA ALA A 11 -21.46 -20.21 -32.74
C ALA A 11 -20.28 -21.14 -33.05
N ARG A 12 -19.89 -21.26 -34.32
CA ARG A 12 -18.71 -22.06 -34.72
C ARG A 12 -17.41 -21.51 -34.13
N ARG A 13 -17.25 -20.18 -34.12
CA ARG A 13 -16.06 -19.49 -33.58
C ARG A 13 -16.05 -19.38 -32.05
N ALA A 14 -17.16 -19.66 -31.35
CA ALA A 14 -17.26 -19.56 -29.90
C ALA A 14 -16.16 -20.36 -29.18
N SER A 15 -15.78 -21.52 -29.73
CA SER A 15 -14.68 -22.36 -29.20
C SER A 15 -13.29 -21.71 -29.21
N TRP A 16 -13.11 -20.60 -29.94
CA TRP A 16 -11.87 -19.81 -29.98
C TRP A 16 -11.78 -18.80 -28.84
N LEU A 17 -12.84 -18.68 -28.05
CA LEU A 17 -12.97 -17.80 -26.90
C LEU A 17 -13.17 -18.63 -25.63
N SER A 18 -12.63 -18.13 -24.53
CA SER A 18 -12.94 -18.59 -23.18
C SER A 18 -13.16 -17.37 -22.31
N LEU A 19 -14.24 -17.37 -21.53
CA LEU A 19 -14.38 -16.43 -20.43
C LEU A 19 -13.40 -16.78 -19.33
N SER A 20 -13.01 -15.77 -18.57
CA SER A 20 -12.06 -15.92 -17.48
C SER A 20 -12.24 -14.81 -16.46
N THR A 21 -12.05 -15.14 -15.20
CA THR A 21 -11.75 -14.16 -14.15
C THR A 21 -10.24 -14.09 -13.88
N HIS A 22 -9.56 -15.20 -14.10
CA HIS A 22 -8.12 -15.35 -13.97
C HIS A 22 -7.50 -15.86 -15.26
N SER A 23 -6.49 -15.15 -15.77
CA SER A 23 -5.92 -15.39 -17.10
C SER A 23 -4.44 -15.77 -17.05
N VAL A 24 -4.08 -16.71 -17.92
CA VAL A 24 -2.72 -17.26 -18.02
C VAL A 24 -1.76 -16.37 -18.83
N LYS A 25 -2.29 -15.60 -19.80
CA LYS A 25 -1.47 -14.83 -20.76
C LYS A 25 -0.75 -13.63 -20.15
N PHE A 26 -1.13 -13.24 -18.94
CA PHE A 26 -0.49 -12.15 -18.21
C PHE A 26 0.88 -12.55 -17.64
N THR A 27 1.18 -13.84 -17.49
CA THR A 27 2.55 -14.26 -17.16
C THR A 27 3.46 -14.18 -18.38
N HIS A 28 2.96 -14.66 -19.52
CA HIS A 28 3.64 -14.55 -20.81
C HIS A 28 2.58 -14.59 -21.93
N PRO A 29 2.65 -13.70 -22.94
CA PRO A 29 1.64 -13.60 -24.00
C PRO A 29 1.42 -14.91 -24.77
N ASP A 30 2.49 -15.67 -24.99
CA ASP A 30 2.46 -16.96 -25.69
C ASP A 30 2.13 -18.18 -24.80
N ALA A 31 1.80 -17.97 -23.52
CA ALA A 31 1.44 -19.07 -22.64
C ALA A 31 0.13 -19.75 -23.09
N LYS A 32 0.22 -21.05 -23.41
CA LYS A 32 -0.92 -21.89 -23.83
C LYS A 32 -1.41 -22.78 -22.69
N GLY A 33 -1.82 -22.16 -21.58
CA GLY A 33 -2.43 -22.85 -20.44
C GLY A 33 -3.93 -22.54 -20.30
N SER A 34 -4.54 -23.10 -19.26
CA SER A 34 -5.94 -22.83 -18.93
C SER A 34 -6.07 -21.48 -18.22
N SER A 35 -6.98 -20.64 -18.73
CA SER A 35 -7.55 -19.54 -17.95
C SER A 35 -8.80 -20.04 -17.25
N ILE A 36 -9.11 -19.50 -16.08
CA ILE A 36 -10.21 -20.00 -15.22
C ILE A 36 -11.29 -18.94 -15.14
N PHE A 37 -12.53 -19.37 -15.35
CA PHE A 37 -13.74 -18.60 -15.04
C PHE A 37 -14.31 -19.08 -13.71
N LEU A 38 -14.03 -18.31 -12.65
CA LEU A 38 -14.53 -18.59 -11.31
C LEU A 38 -15.89 -17.88 -11.14
N GLN A 39 -16.97 -18.65 -11.02
CA GLN A 39 -18.33 -18.13 -10.80
C GLN A 39 -18.65 -17.96 -9.31
N GLU A 40 -18.14 -18.83 -8.44
CA GLU A 40 -18.38 -18.79 -7.01
C GLU A 40 -17.07 -18.61 -6.23
N ALA A 41 -17.11 -17.76 -5.19
CA ALA A 41 -15.98 -17.56 -4.31
C ALA A 41 -15.74 -18.79 -3.42
N ASN A 42 -14.50 -19.27 -3.39
CA ASN A 42 -14.12 -20.43 -2.56
C ASN A 42 -13.65 -20.05 -1.16
N TYR A 43 -13.73 -18.78 -0.78
CA TYR A 43 -13.31 -18.28 0.54
C TYR A 43 -14.29 -17.22 1.05
N ASN A 44 -14.76 -17.43 2.28
CA ASN A 44 -15.80 -16.62 2.95
C ASN A 44 -15.31 -15.96 4.25
N GLY A 45 -13.99 -15.85 4.45
CA GLY A 45 -13.42 -15.16 5.62
C GLY A 45 -13.32 -13.64 5.42
N ASP A 46 -13.23 -12.92 6.54
CA ASP A 46 -13.17 -11.45 6.57
C ASP A 46 -11.74 -10.90 6.75
N ASP A 47 -10.75 -11.79 6.89
CA ASP A 47 -9.35 -11.47 7.20
C ASP A 47 -8.48 -11.24 5.95
N LEU A 48 -8.90 -11.75 4.78
CA LEU A 48 -8.18 -11.62 3.51
C LEU A 48 -9.03 -10.96 2.42
N VAL A 49 -8.39 -10.12 1.61
CA VAL A 49 -9.01 -9.44 0.47
C VAL A 49 -8.46 -10.01 -0.84
N GLY A 50 -9.35 -10.33 -1.78
CA GLY A 50 -9.00 -10.92 -3.07
C GLY A 50 -10.14 -10.81 -4.08
N THR A 51 -10.06 -11.60 -5.16
CA THR A 51 -11.12 -11.64 -6.18
C THR A 51 -12.48 -12.04 -5.60
N HIS A 52 -12.50 -12.83 -4.52
CA HIS A 52 -13.72 -13.22 -3.79
C HIS A 52 -14.46 -12.04 -3.15
N SER A 53 -13.77 -10.91 -2.91
CA SER A 53 -14.38 -9.73 -2.30
C SER A 53 -15.17 -8.86 -3.29
N LEU A 54 -15.16 -9.21 -4.58
CA LEU A 54 -15.89 -8.48 -5.62
C LEU A 54 -17.38 -8.81 -5.55
N ARG A 55 -18.22 -7.77 -5.45
CA ARG A 55 -19.69 -7.88 -5.52
C ARG A 55 -20.24 -7.85 -6.95
N GLU A 56 -19.42 -7.42 -7.89
CA GLU A 56 -19.76 -7.28 -9.31
C GLU A 56 -18.92 -8.26 -10.12
N GLU A 57 -19.54 -8.94 -11.08
CA GLU A 57 -18.86 -9.87 -11.98
C GLU A 57 -18.19 -9.11 -13.12
N PHE A 58 -16.87 -8.92 -13.02
CA PHE A 58 -16.06 -8.49 -14.15
C PHE A 58 -15.59 -9.70 -14.92
N ILE A 59 -16.23 -9.98 -16.05
CA ILE A 59 -15.87 -11.10 -16.92
C ILE A 59 -14.82 -10.63 -17.93
N ASP A 60 -13.67 -11.30 -17.95
CA ASP A 60 -12.68 -11.13 -19.00
C ASP A 60 -12.85 -12.22 -20.08
N ALA A 61 -12.40 -11.92 -21.29
CA ALA A 61 -12.44 -12.86 -22.40
C ALA A 61 -11.04 -13.03 -22.98
N VAL A 62 -10.60 -14.29 -23.06
CA VAL A 62 -9.28 -14.68 -23.55
C VAL A 62 -9.48 -15.61 -24.73
N GLY A 63 -8.77 -15.36 -25.82
CA GLY A 63 -8.92 -16.18 -27.02
C GLY A 63 -8.24 -15.57 -28.23
N ASN A 64 -8.71 -15.97 -29.40
CA ASN A 64 -8.38 -15.31 -30.66
C ASN A 64 -9.06 -13.94 -30.71
N ALA A 65 -8.31 -12.88 -31.01
CA ALA A 65 -8.84 -11.52 -31.12
C ALA A 65 -9.98 -11.41 -32.15
N ALA A 66 -9.95 -12.25 -33.19
CA ALA A 66 -11.00 -12.34 -34.20
C ALA A 66 -12.33 -12.94 -33.69
N ALA A 67 -12.41 -13.36 -32.42
CA ALA A 67 -13.61 -13.89 -31.78
C ALA A 67 -14.13 -12.99 -30.63
N LEU A 68 -13.52 -11.81 -30.41
CA LEU A 68 -13.93 -10.87 -29.37
C LEU A 68 -15.28 -10.19 -29.67
N ASP A 69 -15.70 -10.18 -30.94
CA ASP A 69 -17.05 -9.78 -31.36
C ASP A 69 -18.13 -10.66 -30.71
N ILE A 70 -17.86 -11.94 -30.51
CA ILE A 70 -18.76 -12.89 -29.83
C ILE A 70 -18.93 -12.50 -28.37
N PHE A 71 -17.84 -12.14 -27.67
CA PHE A 71 -17.94 -11.66 -26.30
C PHE A 71 -18.77 -10.37 -26.21
N SER A 72 -18.55 -9.45 -27.16
CA SER A 72 -19.27 -8.18 -27.23
C SER A 72 -20.77 -8.39 -27.43
N PHE A 73 -21.15 -9.40 -28.22
CA PHE A 73 -22.53 -9.85 -28.39
C PHE A 73 -23.09 -10.46 -27.10
N LEU A 74 -22.41 -11.44 -26.50
CA LEU A 74 -22.87 -12.12 -25.29
C LEU A 74 -23.02 -11.18 -24.08
N LYS A 75 -22.29 -10.07 -24.06
CA LYS A 75 -22.36 -9.01 -23.04
C LYS A 75 -23.52 -8.04 -23.24
N GLN A 76 -24.20 -8.03 -24.39
CA GLN A 76 -25.37 -7.15 -24.59
C GLN A 76 -26.48 -7.49 -23.61
N GLU A 77 -27.19 -6.47 -23.13
CA GLU A 77 -28.28 -6.61 -22.17
C GLU A 77 -29.64 -6.48 -22.87
N VAL A 78 -30.55 -7.39 -22.52
CA VAL A 78 -31.97 -7.39 -22.90
C VAL A 78 -32.76 -7.60 -21.62
N ASN A 79 -33.68 -6.68 -21.29
CA ASN A 79 -34.49 -6.74 -20.07
C ASN A 79 -33.65 -6.96 -18.78
N SER A 80 -32.52 -6.27 -18.65
CA SER A 80 -31.58 -6.36 -17.52
C SER A 80 -30.88 -7.72 -17.35
N LYS A 81 -30.93 -8.59 -18.37
CA LYS A 81 -30.13 -9.82 -18.44
C LYS A 81 -29.18 -9.75 -19.63
N THR A 82 -27.97 -10.24 -19.45
CA THR A 82 -27.04 -10.41 -20.57
C THR A 82 -27.51 -11.55 -21.48
N ILE A 83 -27.18 -11.48 -22.78
CA ILE A 83 -27.43 -12.60 -23.70
C ILE A 83 -26.76 -13.88 -23.17
N LEU A 84 -25.59 -13.79 -22.54
CA LEU A 84 -24.96 -14.93 -21.88
C LEU A 84 -25.84 -15.57 -20.81
N GLN A 85 -26.45 -14.76 -19.93
CA GLN A 85 -27.37 -15.27 -18.90
C GLN A 85 -28.58 -15.95 -19.51
N LEU A 86 -29.18 -15.36 -20.56
CA LEU A 86 -30.29 -15.97 -21.29
C LEU A 86 -29.90 -17.30 -21.95
N VAL A 87 -28.68 -17.41 -22.50
CA VAL A 87 -28.11 -18.67 -23.03
C VAL A 87 -27.96 -19.73 -21.94
N GLN A 88 -27.52 -19.33 -20.73
CA GLN A 88 -27.36 -20.24 -19.59
C GLN A 88 -28.70 -20.70 -19.00
N GLU A 89 -29.69 -19.81 -18.97
CA GLU A 89 -31.05 -20.09 -18.52
C GLU A 89 -31.88 -20.90 -19.54
N SER A 90 -31.37 -21.07 -20.76
CA SER A 90 -32.09 -21.69 -21.89
C SER A 90 -33.41 -20.97 -22.19
N ASP A 91 -33.35 -19.64 -22.24
CA ASP A 91 -34.51 -18.78 -22.50
C ASP A 91 -35.19 -19.13 -23.84
N PRO A 92 -36.50 -19.47 -23.84
CA PRO A 92 -37.20 -19.88 -25.05
C PRO A 92 -37.28 -18.79 -26.12
N GLU A 93 -37.51 -17.53 -25.72
CA GLU A 93 -37.63 -16.41 -26.67
C GLU A 93 -36.30 -16.18 -27.39
N LEU A 94 -35.17 -16.27 -26.67
CA LEU A 94 -33.85 -16.19 -27.29
C LEU A 94 -33.61 -17.36 -28.27
N LEU A 95 -33.99 -18.58 -27.89
CA LEU A 95 -33.81 -19.76 -28.75
C LEU A 95 -34.58 -19.64 -30.07
N GLU A 96 -35.81 -19.13 -30.04
CA GLU A 96 -36.61 -18.86 -31.24
C GLU A 96 -35.91 -17.86 -32.18
N THR A 97 -35.14 -16.90 -31.64
CA THR A 97 -34.38 -15.95 -32.47
C THR A 97 -33.12 -16.55 -33.12
N PHE A 98 -32.61 -17.67 -32.61
CA PHE A 98 -31.43 -18.32 -33.18
C PHE A 98 -31.74 -19.13 -34.43
N SER A 99 -32.90 -19.80 -34.47
CA SER A 99 -33.33 -20.63 -35.60
C SER A 99 -34.75 -21.17 -35.37
N GLU A 100 -35.54 -21.27 -36.44
CA GLU A 100 -36.84 -21.98 -36.43
C GLU A 100 -36.70 -23.49 -36.17
N ASP A 101 -35.55 -24.09 -36.52
CA ASP A 101 -35.20 -25.48 -36.16
C ASP A 101 -34.66 -25.54 -34.72
N GLU A 102 -35.45 -26.12 -33.81
CA GLU A 102 -35.12 -26.31 -32.39
C GLU A 102 -33.76 -27.00 -32.17
N LYS A 103 -33.41 -28.00 -32.99
CA LYS A 103 -32.14 -28.72 -32.83
C LYS A 103 -30.95 -27.83 -33.16
N LYS A 104 -31.13 -26.96 -34.15
CA LYS A 104 -30.11 -26.01 -34.57
C LYS A 104 -29.97 -24.88 -33.55
N ALA A 105 -31.09 -24.35 -33.04
CA ALA A 105 -31.10 -23.36 -31.96
C ALA A 105 -30.38 -23.88 -30.71
N GLU A 106 -30.66 -25.11 -30.29
CA GLU A 106 -30.01 -25.74 -29.14
C GLU A 106 -28.51 -25.95 -29.36
N LYS A 107 -28.09 -26.32 -30.58
CA LYS A 107 -26.66 -26.44 -30.91
C LYS A 107 -25.94 -25.07 -30.85
N ILE A 108 -26.59 -24.01 -31.30
CA ILE A 108 -26.08 -22.64 -31.21
C ILE A 108 -25.95 -22.23 -29.73
N ARG A 109 -26.99 -22.47 -28.92
CA ARG A 109 -27.00 -22.22 -27.47
C ARG A 109 -25.85 -22.92 -26.78
N GLN A 110 -25.67 -24.23 -26.99
CA GLN A 110 -24.57 -25.00 -26.41
C GLN A 110 -23.20 -24.48 -26.82
N SER A 111 -23.07 -24.01 -28.06
CA SER A 111 -21.82 -23.42 -28.55
C SER A 111 -21.49 -22.12 -27.83
N PHE A 112 -22.47 -21.24 -27.63
CA PHE A 112 -22.29 -20.02 -26.84
C PHE A 112 -22.06 -20.32 -25.35
N GLU A 113 -22.80 -21.27 -24.76
CA GLU A 113 -22.60 -21.67 -23.36
C GLU A 113 -21.18 -22.21 -23.11
N SER A 114 -20.58 -22.86 -24.12
CA SER A 114 -19.24 -23.46 -24.02
C SER A 114 -18.12 -22.48 -23.67
N VAL A 115 -18.31 -21.17 -23.93
CA VAL A 115 -17.32 -20.13 -23.60
C VAL A 115 -17.12 -19.98 -22.08
N THR A 116 -18.08 -20.41 -21.26
CA THR A 116 -18.00 -20.38 -19.79
C THR A 116 -17.33 -21.64 -19.21
N LYS A 117 -17.25 -22.72 -19.99
CA LYS A 117 -16.80 -24.03 -19.51
C LYS A 117 -15.29 -24.07 -19.41
N THR A 118 -14.78 -24.22 -18.18
CA THR A 118 -13.36 -24.45 -17.94
C THR A 118 -13.00 -25.84 -18.46
N LYS A 119 -12.09 -25.90 -19.46
CA LYS A 119 -11.52 -27.17 -19.94
C LYS A 119 -10.66 -27.82 -18.84
N LEU A 120 -10.27 -29.08 -19.02
CA LEU A 120 -9.29 -29.75 -18.16
C LEU A 120 -8.10 -28.81 -17.85
N PRO A 121 -7.79 -28.55 -16.57
CA PRO A 121 -6.71 -27.63 -16.21
C PRO A 121 -5.38 -28.07 -16.80
N SER A 122 -4.73 -27.15 -17.51
CA SER A 122 -3.38 -27.33 -18.05
C SER A 122 -2.55 -26.09 -17.75
N SER A 123 -1.25 -26.28 -17.51
CA SER A 123 -0.29 -25.21 -17.35
C SER A 123 0.69 -25.20 -18.54
N HIS A 124 1.59 -24.22 -18.58
CA HIS A 124 2.58 -24.07 -19.64
C HIS A 124 3.95 -23.79 -19.03
N THR A 125 5.02 -24.12 -19.74
CA THR A 125 6.41 -23.90 -19.30
C THR A 125 6.76 -22.42 -19.07
N LEU A 126 6.00 -21.52 -19.69
CA LEU A 126 6.15 -20.06 -19.56
C LEU A 126 5.32 -19.46 -18.42
N VAL A 127 4.55 -20.28 -17.71
CA VAL A 127 3.73 -19.86 -16.57
C VAL A 127 4.50 -20.12 -15.29
N LYS A 128 4.29 -19.29 -14.26
CA LYS A 128 4.90 -19.50 -12.95
C LYS A 128 4.28 -20.72 -12.29
N GLN A 129 5.12 -21.63 -11.82
CA GLN A 129 4.73 -22.79 -11.04
C GLN A 129 5.59 -22.82 -9.77
N VAL A 130 4.96 -22.98 -8.62
CA VAL A 130 5.60 -22.84 -7.30
C VAL A 130 5.23 -24.04 -6.44
N TYR A 131 6.22 -24.71 -5.86
CA TYR A 131 5.97 -25.73 -4.86
C TYR A 131 5.60 -25.09 -3.53
N PHE A 132 4.49 -25.55 -2.95
CA PHE A 132 4.02 -25.13 -1.63
C PHE A 132 4.08 -26.33 -0.68
N PRO A 133 4.83 -26.23 0.44
CA PRO A 133 4.97 -27.33 1.37
C PRO A 133 3.64 -27.65 2.06
N VAL A 134 3.36 -28.93 2.19
CA VAL A 134 2.31 -29.49 3.05
C VAL A 134 2.94 -30.56 3.94
N GLU A 135 2.27 -30.99 5.01
CA GLU A 135 2.82 -31.83 6.09
C GLU A 135 3.98 -32.76 5.68
N ASN A 136 3.72 -33.69 4.76
CA ASN A 136 4.71 -34.66 4.27
C ASN A 136 4.89 -34.62 2.73
N SER A 137 4.54 -33.52 2.06
CA SER A 137 4.58 -33.42 0.59
C SER A 137 4.62 -31.97 0.09
N TYR A 138 4.42 -31.78 -1.20
CA TYR A 138 4.27 -30.46 -1.83
C TYR A 138 3.07 -30.44 -2.78
N HIS A 139 2.35 -29.32 -2.78
CA HIS A 139 1.44 -28.98 -3.87
C HIS A 139 2.16 -28.13 -4.90
N LEU A 140 1.95 -28.40 -6.19
CA LEU A 140 2.41 -27.52 -7.25
C LEU A 140 1.31 -26.49 -7.56
N LEU A 141 1.54 -25.24 -7.20
CA LEU A 141 0.63 -24.12 -7.44
C LEU A 141 0.99 -23.42 -8.74
N SER A 142 -0.02 -23.15 -9.58
CA SER A 142 0.13 -22.36 -10.81
C SER A 142 -0.71 -21.09 -10.69
N PRO A 143 -0.21 -20.02 -10.05
CA PRO A 143 -0.97 -18.79 -9.86
C PRO A 143 -1.32 -18.15 -11.21
N LEU A 144 -2.58 -17.74 -11.35
CA LEU A 144 -3.08 -17.02 -12.53
C LEU A 144 -3.30 -15.54 -12.21
N PHE A 145 -3.22 -14.69 -13.22
CA PHE A 145 -3.41 -13.25 -13.02
C PHE A 145 -4.89 -12.91 -12.83
N PRO A 146 -5.29 -12.23 -11.75
CA PRO A 146 -6.68 -11.93 -11.43
C PRO A 146 -7.20 -10.73 -12.25
N SER A 147 -7.48 -10.95 -13.53
CA SER A 147 -7.83 -9.87 -14.47
C SER A 147 -9.07 -9.07 -14.05
N SER A 148 -10.08 -9.75 -13.49
CA SER A 148 -11.31 -9.12 -12.97
C SER A 148 -11.03 -8.13 -11.84
N LEU A 149 -10.26 -8.55 -10.84
CA LEU A 149 -9.87 -7.73 -9.69
C LEU A 149 -9.06 -6.51 -10.14
N VAL A 150 -8.08 -6.74 -11.02
CA VAL A 150 -7.25 -5.67 -11.57
C VAL A 150 -8.07 -4.68 -12.39
N HIS A 151 -9.13 -5.14 -13.07
CA HIS A 151 -10.05 -4.26 -13.80
C HIS A 151 -10.82 -3.33 -12.85
N LYS A 152 -11.41 -3.88 -11.79
CA LYS A 152 -12.11 -3.07 -10.78
C LYS A 152 -11.19 -2.04 -10.13
N LEU A 153 -9.97 -2.46 -9.75
CA LEU A 153 -8.97 -1.56 -9.18
C LEU A 153 -8.53 -0.48 -10.17
N HIS A 154 -8.37 -0.83 -11.45
CA HIS A 154 -8.02 0.14 -12.50
C HIS A 154 -9.09 1.23 -12.64
N GLY A 155 -10.38 0.86 -12.69
CA GLY A 155 -11.47 1.82 -12.70
C GLY A 155 -11.48 2.72 -11.46
N TYR A 156 -11.29 2.12 -10.28
CA TYR A 156 -11.20 2.85 -9.01
C TYR A 156 -10.06 3.88 -9.01
N PHE A 157 -8.85 3.50 -9.42
CA PHE A 157 -7.72 4.43 -9.48
C PHE A 157 -7.92 5.52 -10.54
N ASN A 158 -8.48 5.19 -11.70
CA ASN A 158 -8.77 6.19 -12.73
C ASN A 158 -9.78 7.22 -12.26
N TYR A 159 -10.82 6.81 -11.53
CA TYR A 159 -11.75 7.75 -10.91
C TYR A 159 -11.00 8.72 -9.98
N PHE A 160 -10.22 8.23 -9.01
CA PHE A 160 -9.51 9.12 -8.08
C PHE A 160 -8.37 9.94 -8.72
N ARG A 161 -7.85 9.54 -9.87
CA ARG A 161 -6.79 10.28 -10.57
C ARG A 161 -7.34 11.33 -11.52
N PHE A 162 -8.41 11.01 -12.25
CA PHE A 162 -8.83 11.73 -13.46
C PHE A 162 -10.30 12.14 -13.49
N SER A 163 -11.13 11.77 -12.50
CA SER A 163 -12.52 12.23 -12.48
C SER A 163 -12.61 13.74 -12.32
N GLU A 164 -13.63 14.33 -12.93
CA GLU A 164 -13.82 15.77 -12.92
C GLU A 164 -14.11 16.29 -11.51
N GLU A 165 -14.87 15.54 -10.73
CA GLU A 165 -15.14 15.82 -9.31
C GLU A 165 -13.84 15.96 -8.50
N ILE A 166 -12.89 15.02 -8.67
CA ILE A 166 -11.63 15.06 -7.91
C ILE A 166 -10.72 16.19 -8.41
N LYS A 167 -10.76 16.55 -9.69
CA LYS A 167 -10.04 17.74 -10.20
C LYS A 167 -10.58 19.01 -9.56
N GLN A 168 -11.90 19.18 -9.49
CA GLN A 168 -12.53 20.33 -8.84
C GLN A 168 -12.13 20.45 -7.36
N ILE A 169 -12.11 19.33 -6.63
CA ILE A 169 -11.66 19.32 -5.23
C ILE A 169 -10.18 19.72 -5.11
N ARG A 170 -9.31 19.26 -6.01
CA ARG A 170 -7.89 19.66 -6.04
C ARG A 170 -7.72 21.15 -6.35
N ASP A 171 -8.53 21.69 -7.26
CA ASP A 171 -8.50 23.12 -7.60
C ASP A 171 -8.96 23.99 -6.44
N LEU A 172 -10.03 23.60 -5.73
CA LEU A 172 -10.47 24.28 -4.51
C LEU A 172 -9.39 24.24 -3.43
N LYS A 173 -8.72 23.08 -3.24
CA LYS A 173 -7.58 22.97 -2.33
C LYS A 173 -6.44 23.91 -2.71
N ALA A 174 -6.10 24.01 -4.00
CA ALA A 174 -5.06 24.94 -4.48
C ALA A 174 -5.44 26.40 -4.19
N LYS A 175 -6.73 26.74 -4.31
CA LYS A 175 -7.30 28.06 -3.96
C LYS A 175 -7.52 28.27 -2.44
N LYS A 176 -7.20 27.28 -1.61
CA LYS A 176 -7.46 27.28 -0.14
C LYS A 176 -8.93 27.51 0.21
N LEU A 177 -9.85 27.06 -0.63
CA LEU A 177 -11.29 27.13 -0.39
C LEU A 177 -11.80 25.83 0.25
N PRO A 178 -12.78 25.91 1.17
CA PRO A 178 -13.35 24.74 1.81
C PRO A 178 -14.18 23.92 0.81
N HIS A 179 -14.21 22.60 1.03
CA HIS A 179 -15.10 21.66 0.35
C HIS A 179 -15.56 20.61 1.36
N ASN A 180 -16.81 20.17 1.27
CA ASN A 180 -17.41 19.26 2.25
C ASN A 180 -16.83 17.83 2.16
N THR A 181 -16.24 17.49 1.02
CA THR A 181 -15.67 16.16 0.75
C THR A 181 -14.16 16.27 0.53
N GLY A 182 -13.39 15.38 1.15
CA GLY A 182 -11.96 15.22 0.87
C GLY A 182 -11.70 14.48 -0.45
N TYR A 183 -10.43 14.35 -0.85
CA TYR A 183 -10.02 13.50 -1.96
C TYR A 183 -8.93 12.52 -1.51
N ARG A 184 -8.85 11.37 -2.19
CA ARG A 184 -7.79 10.37 -1.97
C ARG A 184 -6.63 10.61 -2.92
N PHE A 185 -5.41 10.41 -2.42
CA PHE A 185 -4.19 10.45 -3.21
C PHE A 185 -3.39 9.19 -2.91
N TYR A 186 -2.99 8.48 -3.97
CA TYR A 186 -2.21 7.25 -3.89
C TYR A 186 -0.81 7.53 -4.48
N PRO A 187 0.20 7.79 -3.63
CA PRO A 187 1.57 7.98 -4.09
C PRO A 187 2.18 6.68 -4.61
N ASP A 188 3.27 6.80 -5.35
CA ASP A 188 4.18 5.69 -5.71
C ASP A 188 3.53 4.47 -6.38
N ILE A 189 2.42 4.68 -7.10
CA ILE A 189 1.81 3.65 -7.95
C ILE A 189 2.75 3.34 -9.12
N ALA A 190 3.12 2.08 -9.27
CA ALA A 190 3.78 1.59 -10.47
C ALA A 190 2.75 1.16 -11.53
N VAL A 191 3.11 1.30 -12.81
CA VAL A 191 2.30 0.84 -13.95
C VAL A 191 3.01 -0.34 -14.58
N GLN A 192 2.34 -1.48 -14.64
CA GLN A 192 2.79 -2.65 -15.39
C GLN A 192 2.00 -2.74 -16.70
N GLU A 193 2.70 -2.96 -17.81
CA GLU A 193 2.10 -3.05 -19.15
C GLU A 193 2.12 -4.50 -19.68
N PHE A 194 1.00 -4.94 -20.26
CA PHE A 194 0.82 -6.26 -20.83
C PHE A 194 0.42 -6.17 -22.31
N GLY A 195 1.14 -6.92 -23.16
CA GLY A 195 0.86 -7.03 -24.60
C GLY A 195 1.58 -6.03 -25.49
N GLY A 196 2.42 -5.15 -24.94
CA GLY A 196 3.20 -4.17 -25.70
C GLY A 196 2.32 -3.33 -26.62
N SER A 197 2.62 -3.33 -27.92
CA SER A 197 1.84 -2.59 -28.93
C SER A 197 0.50 -3.24 -29.30
N LYS A 198 0.19 -4.45 -28.79
CA LYS A 198 -1.04 -5.20 -29.10
C LYS A 198 -1.71 -5.77 -27.83
N PRO A 199 -2.21 -4.91 -26.91
CA PRO A 199 -2.85 -5.34 -25.66
C PRO A 199 -4.07 -6.25 -25.87
N GLN A 200 -4.74 -6.15 -27.03
CA GLN A 200 -5.88 -6.99 -27.43
C GLN A 200 -5.57 -8.48 -27.55
N ASN A 201 -4.28 -8.85 -27.70
CA ASN A 201 -3.89 -10.26 -27.80
C ASN A 201 -3.82 -10.97 -26.44
N ILE A 202 -3.81 -10.21 -25.35
CA ILE A 202 -3.78 -10.72 -23.97
C ILE A 202 -5.19 -11.09 -23.52
N SER A 203 -6.08 -10.09 -23.46
CA SER A 203 -7.49 -10.27 -23.11
C SER A 203 -8.32 -9.01 -23.41
N GLN A 204 -9.63 -9.14 -23.36
CA GLN A 204 -10.57 -8.04 -23.59
C GLN A 204 -10.41 -6.92 -22.56
N LEU A 205 -10.47 -7.24 -21.26
CA LEU A 205 -10.34 -6.24 -20.20
C LEU A 205 -8.95 -5.60 -20.18
N ASN A 206 -7.91 -6.31 -20.65
CA ASN A 206 -6.60 -5.71 -20.83
C ASN A 206 -6.62 -4.62 -21.90
N SER A 207 -7.30 -4.86 -23.03
CA SER A 207 -7.46 -3.87 -24.08
C SER A 207 -8.23 -2.63 -23.60
N GLU A 208 -9.29 -2.82 -22.81
CA GLU A 208 -10.05 -1.71 -22.21
C GLU A 208 -9.21 -0.87 -21.25
N ARG A 209 -8.26 -1.49 -20.53
CA ARG A 209 -7.27 -0.80 -19.70
C ARG A 209 -6.11 -0.18 -20.50
N GLY A 210 -6.09 -0.32 -21.83
CA GLY A 210 -4.95 0.09 -22.65
C GLY A 210 -3.65 -0.67 -22.32
N GLY A 211 -3.77 -1.92 -21.88
CA GLY A 211 -2.64 -2.77 -21.49
C GLY A 211 -2.11 -2.53 -20.08
N LYS A 212 -2.70 -1.63 -19.29
CA LYS A 212 -2.13 -1.17 -18.01
C LYS A 212 -2.74 -1.87 -16.80
N ALA A 213 -1.89 -2.19 -15.84
CA ALA A 213 -2.28 -2.56 -14.48
C ALA A 213 -1.56 -1.66 -13.49
N TYR A 214 -2.29 -1.15 -12.50
CA TYR A 214 -1.72 -0.36 -11.42
C TYR A 214 -1.30 -1.27 -10.28
N LEU A 215 -0.07 -1.09 -9.80
CA LEU A 215 0.48 -1.79 -8.64
C LEU A 215 0.55 -0.83 -7.46
N LEU A 216 0.03 -1.27 -6.31
CA LEU A 216 0.15 -0.54 -5.05
C LEU A 216 1.58 -0.67 -4.49
N PRO A 217 2.12 0.39 -3.89
CA PRO A 217 3.43 0.31 -3.24
C PRO A 217 3.35 -0.59 -2.01
N SER A 218 4.13 -1.67 -2.02
CA SER A 218 4.45 -2.48 -0.84
C SER A 218 5.95 -2.33 -0.55
N LEU A 219 6.36 -1.08 -0.32
CA LEU A 219 7.75 -0.72 -0.08
C LEU A 219 8.02 -0.78 1.43
N PRO A 220 9.19 -1.29 1.86
CA PRO A 220 9.63 -1.06 3.23
C PRO A 220 9.78 0.45 3.47
N PRO A 221 9.73 0.92 4.73
CA PRO A 221 10.10 2.30 5.02
C PRO A 221 11.50 2.57 4.46
N LEU A 222 11.64 3.56 3.58
CA LEU A 222 12.92 3.96 3.02
C LEU A 222 13.57 4.96 3.98
N TRP A 223 14.51 4.47 4.78
CA TRP A 223 15.30 5.31 5.69
C TRP A 223 16.28 6.14 4.86
N LYS A 224 15.92 7.39 4.58
CA LYS A 224 16.81 8.35 3.95
C LYS A 224 17.69 8.98 5.01
N SER A 225 18.66 8.22 5.53
CA SER A 225 19.69 8.82 6.38
C SER A 225 20.47 9.83 5.54
N ALA A 226 20.43 11.11 5.92
CA ALA A 226 21.36 12.09 5.39
C ALA A 226 22.81 11.60 5.61
N LYS A 227 23.78 12.04 4.79
CA LYS A 227 25.20 11.72 5.02
C LYS A 227 25.54 12.02 6.48
N ARG A 228 25.77 10.97 7.27
CA ARG A 228 26.01 11.03 8.70
C ARG A 228 27.38 11.67 8.89
N ARG A 229 27.43 12.73 9.70
CA ARG A 229 28.67 13.47 9.97
C ARG A 229 28.83 13.58 11.49
N PRO A 230 30.07 13.46 11.99
CA PRO A 230 30.38 13.80 13.37
C PRO A 230 29.83 15.17 13.77
N ILE A 231 29.29 15.27 14.98
CA ILE A 231 28.76 16.53 15.53
C ILE A 231 29.93 17.32 16.12
N LEU A 232 30.53 18.17 15.29
CA LEU A 232 31.64 19.04 15.68
C LEU A 232 31.17 20.48 15.89
N HIS A 233 31.92 21.23 16.69
CA HIS A 233 31.73 22.66 16.99
C HIS A 233 30.41 23.04 17.70
N ILE A 234 29.60 22.06 18.09
CA ILE A 234 28.29 22.23 18.73
C ILE A 234 28.32 21.61 20.14
N ASP A 235 27.60 22.23 21.08
CA ASP A 235 27.51 21.85 22.49
C ASP A 235 26.15 21.21 22.87
N ASP A 236 25.10 21.51 22.09
CA ASP A 236 23.74 20.97 22.27
C ASP A 236 23.22 20.33 20.96
N PRO A 237 23.33 19.00 20.81
CA PRO A 237 22.88 18.30 19.61
C PRO A 237 21.35 18.27 19.48
N ILE A 238 20.61 18.39 20.59
CA ILE A 238 19.15 18.31 20.59
C ILE A 238 18.57 19.53 19.90
N THR A 239 18.94 20.73 20.36
CA THR A 239 18.36 21.98 19.83
C THR A 239 18.95 22.40 18.49
N GLN A 240 20.21 22.06 18.20
CA GLN A 240 20.91 22.57 17.02
C GLN A 240 20.86 21.62 15.82
N ILE A 241 20.67 20.32 16.04
CA ILE A 241 20.68 19.30 14.98
C ILE A 241 19.37 18.52 14.95
N PHE A 242 19.05 17.79 16.03
CA PHE A 242 17.84 16.96 16.10
C PHE A 242 16.57 17.78 15.82
N ALA A 243 16.41 18.92 16.47
CA ALA A 243 15.26 19.82 16.31
C ALA A 243 15.05 20.37 14.89
N ARG A 244 16.10 20.34 14.04
CA ARG A 244 16.07 20.88 12.66
C ARG A 244 15.77 19.80 11.61
N ARG A 245 15.60 18.54 12.02
CA ARG A 245 15.20 17.46 11.12
C ARG A 245 13.78 17.70 10.61
N PHE A 246 13.56 17.40 9.33
CA PHE A 246 12.26 17.60 8.69
C PHE A 246 11.15 16.82 9.41
N ASP A 247 11.40 15.56 9.74
CA ASP A 247 10.42 14.69 10.41
C ASP A 247 10.09 15.19 11.82
N VAL A 248 11.10 15.64 12.57
CA VAL A 248 10.93 16.29 13.87
C VAL A 248 10.07 17.56 13.75
N GLU A 249 10.37 18.43 12.80
CA GLU A 249 9.58 19.65 12.56
C GLU A 249 8.12 19.33 12.21
N MET A 250 7.89 18.30 11.38
CA MET A 250 6.56 17.86 10.99
C MET A 250 5.77 17.26 12.15
N LYS A 251 6.40 16.44 13.00
CA LYS A 251 5.78 15.87 14.20
C LYS A 251 5.44 16.94 15.23
N VAL A 252 6.34 17.89 15.48
CA VAL A 252 6.05 19.06 16.34
C VAL A 252 4.86 19.86 15.81
N LYS A 253 4.79 20.13 14.50
CA LYS A 253 3.62 20.79 13.89
C LYS A 253 2.34 19.97 14.07
N GLY A 254 2.43 18.64 14.03
CA GLY A 254 1.36 17.70 14.33
C GLY A 254 0.84 17.84 15.75
N ILE A 255 1.75 17.74 16.74
CA ILE A 255 1.46 17.94 18.17
C ILE A 255 0.75 19.28 18.38
N VAL A 256 1.32 20.38 17.88
CA VAL A 256 0.74 21.72 18.06
C VAL A 256 -0.65 21.82 17.44
N ARG A 257 -0.89 21.21 16.27
CA ARG A 257 -2.21 21.22 15.62
C ARG A 257 -3.23 20.43 16.46
N PHE A 258 -2.81 19.29 17.01
CA PHE A 258 -3.63 18.46 17.87
C PHE A 258 -3.99 19.19 19.17
N LEU A 259 -2.99 19.70 19.90
CA LEU A 259 -3.20 20.44 21.14
C LEU A 259 -4.08 21.67 20.93
N LYS A 260 -3.89 22.42 19.83
CA LYS A 260 -4.76 23.56 19.50
C LYS A 260 -6.22 23.13 19.25
N ARG A 261 -6.44 22.01 18.57
CA ARG A 261 -7.78 21.50 18.26
C ARG A 261 -8.55 21.11 19.52
N TYR A 262 -7.85 20.57 20.52
CA TYR A 262 -8.44 20.06 21.76
C TYR A 262 -8.13 20.91 22.99
N ALA A 263 -7.71 22.18 22.81
CA ALA A 263 -7.29 23.06 23.90
C ALA A 263 -8.34 23.26 25.02
N ASN A 264 -9.62 23.02 24.73
CA ASN A 264 -10.72 23.16 25.70
C ASN A 264 -11.30 21.80 26.16
N GLN A 265 -10.67 20.68 25.80
CA GLN A 265 -11.16 19.34 26.11
C GLN A 265 -10.04 18.52 26.76
N ASN A 266 -10.32 17.94 27.92
CA ASN A 266 -9.38 17.06 28.63
C ASN A 266 -10.13 15.78 29.02
N ASN A 267 -9.99 14.72 28.23
CA ASN A 267 -10.52 13.39 28.52
C ASN A 267 -9.43 12.33 28.27
N MET A 268 -9.63 11.11 28.77
CA MET A 268 -8.62 10.05 28.68
C MET A 268 -8.25 9.70 27.22
N GLU A 269 -9.20 9.80 26.28
CA GLU A 269 -8.94 9.52 24.87
C GLU A 269 -8.01 10.56 24.22
N ILE A 270 -8.18 11.84 24.59
CA ILE A 270 -7.31 12.93 24.13
C ILE A 270 -5.92 12.78 24.74
N ARG A 271 -5.82 12.39 26.02
CA ARG A 271 -4.53 12.11 26.67
C ARG A 271 -3.78 10.97 25.98
N GLY A 272 -4.43 9.82 25.78
CA GLY A 272 -3.81 8.68 25.07
C GLY A 272 -3.40 9.02 23.63
N LYS A 273 -4.16 9.88 22.94
CA LYS A 273 -3.76 10.40 21.62
C LYS A 273 -2.55 11.34 21.70
N SER A 274 -2.49 12.24 22.69
CA SER A 274 -1.32 13.09 22.94
C SER A 274 -0.06 12.26 23.20
N GLU A 275 -0.18 11.23 24.04
CA GLU A 275 0.91 10.27 24.34
C GLU A 275 1.43 9.64 23.05
N GLY A 276 0.54 9.19 22.16
CA GLY A 276 0.93 8.67 20.84
C GLY A 276 1.75 9.68 20.00
N TYR A 277 1.37 10.97 19.98
CA TYR A 277 2.17 11.98 19.29
C TYR A 277 3.54 12.24 19.93
N PHE A 278 3.63 12.12 21.26
CA PHE A 278 4.90 12.27 21.97
C PHE A 278 5.82 11.06 21.76
N ASN A 279 5.26 9.85 21.75
CA ASN A 279 5.98 8.62 21.45
C ASN A 279 6.50 8.63 20.01
N ASP A 280 5.67 9.06 19.04
CA ASP A 280 6.11 9.24 17.65
C ASP A 280 7.32 10.19 17.51
N LEU A 281 7.46 11.18 18.40
CA LEU A 281 8.58 12.12 18.43
C LEU A 281 9.79 11.55 19.20
N LEU A 282 9.54 10.77 20.26
CA LEU A 282 10.56 10.04 20.98
C LEU A 282 11.22 8.99 20.07
N ASP A 283 10.45 8.33 19.21
CA ASP A 283 10.98 7.42 18.19
C ASP A 283 12.04 8.12 17.34
N GLU A 284 11.82 9.37 16.90
CA GLU A 284 12.83 10.13 16.15
C GLU A 284 14.10 10.41 16.95
N LEU A 285 14.00 10.58 18.28
CA LEU A 285 15.16 10.74 19.15
C LEU A 285 15.97 9.44 19.23
N ILE A 286 15.28 8.30 19.29
CA ILE A 286 15.88 6.97 19.24
C ILE A 286 16.56 6.75 17.88
N LEU A 287 15.88 7.08 16.78
CA LEU A 287 16.46 7.01 15.43
C LEU A 287 17.69 7.89 15.31
N PHE A 288 17.64 9.13 15.81
CA PHE A 288 18.79 10.02 15.89
C PHE A 288 19.96 9.38 16.65
N THR A 289 19.66 8.71 17.78
CA THR A 289 20.68 8.04 18.60
C THR A 289 21.37 6.92 17.82
N PHE A 290 20.61 5.99 17.22
CA PHE A 290 21.17 4.93 16.40
C PHE A 290 21.94 5.46 15.21
N GLU A 291 21.48 6.56 14.62
CA GLU A 291 22.19 7.15 13.50
C GLU A 291 23.59 7.66 13.88
N MET A 292 23.72 8.20 15.09
CA MET A 292 25.00 8.63 15.64
C MET A 292 25.90 7.46 16.03
N TRP A 293 25.32 6.35 16.49
CA TRP A 293 26.07 5.15 16.88
C TRP A 293 26.71 4.40 15.71
N GLU A 294 26.23 4.61 14.48
CA GLU A 294 26.86 4.09 13.26
C GLU A 294 28.08 4.89 12.80
N LEU A 295 28.38 6.04 13.41
CA LEU A 295 29.63 6.77 13.11
C LEU A 295 30.85 5.98 13.60
N GLU A 296 32.03 6.35 13.07
CA GLU A 296 33.30 5.77 13.51
C GLU A 296 33.50 5.98 15.01
N ALA A 297 33.78 4.89 15.73
CA ALA A 297 33.94 4.91 17.18
C ALA A 297 35.01 5.93 17.60
N GLY A 298 34.69 6.75 18.61
CA GLY A 298 35.61 7.77 19.10
C GLY A 298 35.62 9.06 18.30
N TRP A 299 34.66 9.28 17.38
CA TRP A 299 34.54 10.56 16.67
C TRP A 299 34.43 11.77 17.61
N SER A 300 33.96 11.57 18.86
CA SER A 300 33.88 12.62 19.87
C SER A 300 35.22 13.01 20.53
N LEU A 301 36.31 12.31 20.20
CA LEU A 301 37.69 12.65 20.59
C LEU A 301 38.32 13.76 19.74
N ASP A 302 37.70 14.09 18.60
CA ASP A 302 38.16 15.20 17.75
C ASP A 302 38.26 16.51 18.56
N GLU A 303 39.33 17.27 18.37
CA GLU A 303 39.59 18.55 19.07
C GLU A 303 38.46 19.57 18.86
N ASN A 304 37.70 19.44 17.78
CA ASN A 304 36.57 20.30 17.47
C ASN A 304 35.27 19.87 18.15
N CYS A 305 35.24 18.73 18.84
CA CYS A 305 34.08 18.26 19.58
C CYS A 305 33.85 19.10 20.85
N ARG A 306 32.74 19.85 20.88
CA ARG A 306 32.36 20.74 22.00
C ARG A 306 31.23 20.19 22.87
N LEU A 307 30.84 18.95 22.63
CA LEU A 307 29.75 18.30 23.35
C LEU A 307 30.09 18.12 24.82
N LYS A 308 29.09 18.26 25.69
CA LYS A 308 29.21 17.87 27.10
C LYS A 308 29.42 16.36 27.23
N GLU A 309 30.07 15.92 28.30
CA GLU A 309 30.39 14.50 28.50
C GLU A 309 29.15 13.60 28.45
N SER A 310 28.03 14.01 29.06
CA SER A 310 26.77 13.26 29.00
C SER A 310 26.23 13.09 27.58
N PHE A 311 26.43 14.08 26.70
CA PHE A 311 26.08 13.92 25.29
C PHE A 311 27.07 13.03 24.56
N LYS A 312 28.39 13.13 24.83
CA LYS A 312 29.35 12.18 24.24
C LYS A 312 29.00 10.74 24.60
N LEU A 313 28.69 10.48 25.88
CA LEU A 313 28.27 9.16 26.35
C LEU A 313 27.00 8.68 25.63
N TRP A 314 26.05 9.58 25.37
CA TRP A 314 24.83 9.26 24.66
C TRP A 314 25.05 8.90 23.18
N ILE A 315 25.78 9.71 22.41
CA ILE A 315 25.83 9.61 20.93
C ILE A 315 27.13 9.03 20.36
N ASP A 316 28.17 8.83 21.17
CA ASP A 316 29.41 8.13 20.78
C ASP A 316 29.76 7.02 21.79
N PRO A 317 28.85 6.05 22.05
CA PRO A 317 29.17 4.94 22.95
C PRO A 317 30.36 4.13 22.43
N GLY A 318 30.58 4.07 21.11
CA GLY A 318 31.70 3.37 20.48
C GLY A 318 33.07 3.81 21.02
N ARG A 319 33.22 5.05 21.51
CA ARG A 319 34.44 5.51 22.21
C ARG A 319 34.85 4.61 23.38
N GLY A 320 33.91 3.90 24.01
CA GLY A 320 34.21 2.91 25.04
C GLY A 320 35.07 1.73 24.57
N LYS A 321 35.16 1.47 23.25
CA LYS A 321 36.13 0.50 22.67
C LYS A 321 37.58 0.99 22.75
N ILE A 322 37.78 2.29 22.91
CA ILE A 322 39.09 2.96 22.93
C ILE A 322 39.48 3.30 24.38
N GLU A 323 38.51 3.73 25.20
CA GLU A 323 38.71 4.14 26.58
C GLU A 323 37.81 3.37 27.56
N ASP A 324 38.38 2.47 28.35
CA ASP A 324 37.66 1.67 29.36
C ASP A 324 36.89 2.52 30.38
N ALA A 325 37.46 3.66 30.80
CA ALA A 325 36.79 4.57 31.71
C ALA A 325 35.50 5.16 31.12
N PHE A 326 35.48 5.38 29.80
CA PHE A 326 34.31 5.86 29.08
C PHE A 326 33.24 4.76 28.96
N TYR A 327 33.65 3.51 28.74
CA TYR A 327 32.75 2.35 28.79
C TYR A 327 32.04 2.23 30.14
N VAL A 328 32.78 2.32 31.24
CA VAL A 328 32.22 2.27 32.60
C VAL A 328 31.25 3.44 32.84
N ALA A 329 31.61 4.65 32.42
CA ALA A 329 30.74 5.82 32.55
C ALA A 329 29.43 5.67 31.73
N PHE A 330 29.51 5.07 30.54
CA PHE A 330 28.34 4.80 29.70
C PHE A 330 27.40 3.78 30.37
N ARG A 331 27.96 2.68 30.89
CA ARG A 331 27.21 1.61 31.58
C ARG A 331 26.59 2.05 32.90
N ASN A 332 27.16 3.06 33.56
CA ASN A 332 26.59 3.65 34.76
C ASN A 332 25.32 4.50 34.47
N MET A 333 24.97 4.73 33.20
CA MET A 333 23.70 5.36 32.75
C MET A 333 23.39 6.75 33.32
N GLY A 334 24.33 7.39 34.03
CA GLY A 334 24.13 8.72 34.61
C GLY A 334 23.86 9.81 33.58
N TRP A 335 24.32 9.62 32.34
CA TRP A 335 24.10 10.52 31.22
C TRP A 335 22.62 10.62 30.80
N ILE A 336 21.81 9.59 31.05
CA ILE A 336 20.39 9.53 30.65
C ILE A 336 19.61 10.68 31.28
N SER A 337 19.86 10.98 32.55
CA SER A 337 19.18 12.09 33.24
C SER A 337 19.40 13.43 32.55
N ASP A 338 20.61 13.67 32.05
CA ASP A 338 20.96 14.93 31.39
C ASP A 338 20.35 15.03 29.99
N VAL A 339 20.37 13.94 29.22
CA VAL A 339 19.75 13.87 27.89
C VAL A 339 18.24 14.04 28.01
N THR A 340 17.59 13.31 28.92
CA THR A 340 16.16 13.41 29.18
C THR A 340 15.76 14.83 29.57
N LYS A 341 16.50 15.46 30.49
CA LYS A 341 16.24 16.87 30.87
C LYS A 341 16.37 17.81 29.68
N ALA A 342 17.41 17.64 28.86
CA ALA A 342 17.63 18.48 27.69
C ALA A 342 16.54 18.31 26.63
N TYR A 343 16.13 17.07 26.33
CA TYR A 343 15.05 16.75 25.39
C TYR A 343 13.71 17.32 25.84
N VAL A 344 13.29 17.02 27.08
CA VAL A 344 12.00 17.48 27.61
C VAL A 344 11.96 19.01 27.69
N LYS A 345 13.05 19.64 28.12
CA LYS A 345 13.15 21.10 28.14
C LYS A 345 12.95 21.69 26.74
N TRP A 346 13.69 21.17 25.75
CA TRP A 346 13.56 21.62 24.37
C TRP A 346 12.12 21.48 23.85
N LEU A 347 11.49 20.33 24.09
CA LEU A 347 10.13 20.06 23.63
C LEU A 347 9.13 21.05 24.25
N THR A 348 9.19 21.25 25.57
CA THR A 348 8.34 22.22 26.27
C THR A 348 8.56 23.64 25.74
N ASP A 349 9.81 24.08 25.60
CA ASP A 349 10.15 25.42 25.09
C ASP A 349 9.59 25.65 23.67
N VAL A 350 9.69 24.65 22.79
CA VAL A 350 9.16 24.71 21.42
C VAL A 350 7.63 24.76 21.41
N LEU A 351 6.98 23.94 22.23
CA LEU A 351 5.52 23.92 22.31
C LEU A 351 4.97 25.22 22.91
N GLU A 352 5.61 25.78 23.93
CA GLU A 352 5.25 27.09 24.48
C GLU A 352 5.39 28.20 23.46
N LYS A 353 6.49 28.21 22.70
CA LYS A 353 6.73 29.19 21.64
C LYS A 353 5.67 29.11 20.55
N GLU A 354 5.33 27.90 20.10
CA GLU A 354 4.31 27.70 19.07
C GLU A 354 2.89 27.98 19.59
N ALA A 355 2.61 27.71 20.87
CA ALA A 355 1.36 28.07 21.52
C ALA A 355 1.15 29.58 21.58
N LYS A 356 2.17 30.33 22.03
CA LYS A 356 2.18 31.81 22.01
C LYS A 356 1.96 32.36 20.60
N LYS A 357 2.62 31.78 19.60
CA LYS A 357 2.50 32.19 18.20
C LYS A 357 1.10 31.96 17.61
N LYS A 358 0.38 30.92 18.08
CA LYS A 358 -0.93 30.51 17.55
C LYS A 358 -2.10 30.90 18.44
N ASP A 359 -1.84 31.67 19.49
CA ASP A 359 -2.79 32.21 20.45
C ASP A 359 -3.71 31.12 21.05
N PHE A 360 -3.11 30.10 21.64
CA PHE A 360 -3.83 29.12 22.45
C PHE A 360 -3.09 28.81 23.74
N LYS A 361 -3.83 28.48 24.80
CA LYS A 361 -3.25 28.09 26.08
C LYS A 361 -2.65 26.69 25.95
N LEU A 362 -1.35 26.57 26.15
CA LEU A 362 -0.71 25.26 26.28
C LEU A 362 -1.15 24.64 27.61
N ILE A 363 -1.78 23.48 27.55
CA ILE A 363 -2.10 22.67 28.72
C ILE A 363 -1.11 21.52 28.68
N LEU A 364 0.13 21.80 29.07
CA LEU A 364 1.08 20.76 29.47
C LEU A 364 1.10 20.73 30.99
N GLY A 365 0.40 19.76 31.57
CA GLY A 365 0.35 19.59 33.02
C GLY A 365 1.64 18.98 33.57
N ASP A 366 1.84 19.07 34.89
CA ASP A 366 2.97 18.42 35.56
C ASP A 366 3.00 16.90 35.32
N GLU A 367 1.82 16.27 35.22
CA GLU A 367 1.66 14.83 34.89
C GLU A 367 2.23 14.49 33.51
N GLU A 368 1.99 15.33 32.50
CA GLU A 368 2.45 15.07 31.13
C GLU A 368 3.96 15.30 31.01
N ILE A 369 4.50 16.32 31.69
CA ILE A 369 5.95 16.53 31.76
C ILE A 369 6.62 15.38 32.50
N PHE A 370 6.01 14.88 33.57
CA PHE A 370 6.50 13.69 34.28
C PHE A 370 6.49 12.46 33.39
N TYR A 371 5.39 12.21 32.68
CA TYR A 371 5.28 11.12 31.70
C TYR A 371 6.38 11.22 30.64
N LEU A 372 6.54 12.38 29.99
CA LEU A 372 7.58 12.60 28.99
C LEU A 372 8.99 12.29 29.51
N ARG A 373 9.30 12.73 30.75
CA ARG A 373 10.60 12.44 31.37
C ARG A 373 10.78 10.94 31.61
N LYS A 374 9.74 10.28 32.11
CA LYS A 374 9.75 8.86 32.42
C LYS A 374 9.97 8.04 31.15
N GLU A 375 9.12 8.20 30.14
CA GLU A 375 9.20 7.43 28.89
C GLU A 375 10.51 7.69 28.14
N THR A 376 10.99 8.95 28.11
CA THR A 376 12.29 9.26 27.49
C THR A 376 13.43 8.56 28.22
N ALA A 377 13.42 8.54 29.55
CA ALA A 377 14.46 7.87 30.33
C ALA A 377 14.41 6.35 30.14
N GLU A 378 13.22 5.74 30.20
CA GLU A 378 13.04 4.30 30.00
C GLU A 378 13.51 3.87 28.60
N ALA A 379 13.13 4.61 27.56
CA ALA A 379 13.59 4.34 26.20
C ALA A 379 15.12 4.45 26.06
N LEU A 380 15.73 5.48 26.65
CA LEU A 380 17.19 5.65 26.64
C LEU A 380 17.92 4.58 27.46
N GLU A 381 17.32 4.09 28.55
CA GLU A 381 17.85 2.97 29.33
C GLU A 381 17.84 1.68 28.53
N ASP A 382 16.74 1.39 27.84
CA ASP A 382 16.60 0.17 27.07
C ASP A 382 17.57 0.10 25.89
N ILE A 383 17.76 1.21 25.15
CA ILE A 383 18.79 1.24 24.11
C ILE A 383 20.20 1.10 24.69
N ALA A 384 20.47 1.67 25.86
CA ALA A 384 21.79 1.59 26.50
C ALA A 384 22.09 0.16 27.01
N ARG A 385 21.07 -0.55 27.50
CA ARG A 385 21.15 -1.98 27.87
C ARG A 385 21.40 -2.84 26.64
N GLY A 386 20.70 -2.57 25.54
CA GLY A 386 20.82 -3.30 24.28
C GLY A 386 22.10 -3.02 23.49
N TYR A 387 22.88 -1.98 23.85
CA TYR A 387 24.15 -1.70 23.18
C TYR A 387 25.23 -2.71 23.60
N GLU A 388 25.66 -3.52 22.65
CA GLU A 388 26.78 -4.46 22.80
C GLU A 388 28.02 -3.93 22.07
N TYR A 389 29.16 -3.99 22.75
CA TYR A 389 30.45 -3.65 22.17
C TYR A 389 30.98 -4.91 21.49
N GLU A 390 30.52 -5.21 20.28
CA GLU A 390 31.11 -6.29 19.45
C GLU A 390 32.55 -6.00 19.03
#